data_AF-Q7NQQ5-F1
#
_entry.id   AF-Q7NQQ5-F1
#
_cell.length_a   1.000
_cell.length_b   1.000
_cell.length_c   1.000
_cell.angle_alpha   90.00
_cell.angle_beta   90.00
_cell.angle_gamma   90.00
#
_symmetry.space_group_name_H-M   'P 1'
#
loop_
_entity.id
_entity.type
_entity.pdbx_description
1 polymer ?
#
loop_
_entity_poly.entity_id
_entity_poly.type
_entity_poly.pdbx_seq_one_letter_code
_entity_poly.pdbx_strand_id
1 'polypeptide(L)'
;MKRRSAGLTTLFAVLTLLAIASLVLLAASRQLVLIHANAQNQHRYHQALDYAEEGLRQGSLALAQGRPLPADNPRFALKQQTIPPNRVRLRSTGRYDGHLVTVQRDFLQTDNGGGSNQALTLVGNLDLSGAINLIGDKPVEMTVDGTVTLSGTVDGIAALQSTGDIIVTGSQTIGTLYANGNIELSNGRYQTVKALGNLTLRGDAAISELARVNGKAAFLSSPGVSPAVAQAEVKGDVDIAMGGARFGKLDTEGRVDIRQVGSLDALRAEGDLNVQGWGAPLAATVAGRASYNAGNPDIRIAFQPGLKLNLQPVPRLELKRPRLDAYDYRGQAHYVFTHAADGGVRVTVRKIHGLADGEYRLGRDPDKQLPNYLCRATDANGVCRAPATLICKGHSPQNDCFAGSRPGQWKLDGVTFAPGVLWFDGDLEVGNGTYHNTFIASGGIATSGQHVSYAVNYAGAVGVCANADFPNLYPDDDCQGGAFKGRPVGNAVLLAGGYVNGRFRGGDITLGSSSRVFGNVWAGNQLFSSGSTTIHGYVSALAQAGAQGSRPHQWSASTTIDLRGLPDSFRPDEPPDGGGQGGGGRLKALPYSWMDT
;
A
#
# COMPACT_ATOMS: atom_id res chain seq x y z
N MET A 1 10.02 84.04 -70.60
CA MET A 1 9.68 83.76 -69.17
C MET A 1 9.57 82.27 -68.78
N LYS A 2 10.04 81.31 -69.61
CA LYS A 2 9.90 79.85 -69.38
C LYS A 2 11.01 79.17 -68.56
N ARG A 3 12.06 79.88 -68.13
CA ARG A 3 13.22 79.29 -67.39
C ARG A 3 13.19 79.46 -65.87
N ARG A 4 12.30 80.30 -65.30
CA ARG A 4 12.19 80.47 -63.84
C ARG A 4 11.23 79.48 -63.15
N SER A 5 10.26 78.93 -63.88
CA SER A 5 9.29 77.95 -63.33
C SER A 5 9.86 76.54 -63.19
N ALA A 6 10.85 76.17 -64.01
CA ALA A 6 11.52 74.86 -63.92
C ALA A 6 12.38 74.74 -62.66
N GLY A 7 13.16 75.78 -62.31
CA GLY A 7 14.01 75.74 -61.11
C GLY A 7 13.21 75.63 -59.80
N LEU A 8 12.05 76.28 -59.72
CA LEU A 8 11.19 76.22 -58.52
C LEU A 8 10.53 74.86 -58.36
N THR A 9 10.08 74.23 -59.46
CA THR A 9 9.48 72.88 -59.42
C THR A 9 10.52 71.81 -59.11
N THR A 10 11.74 71.92 -59.64
CA THR A 10 12.83 71.00 -59.26
C THR A 10 13.24 71.19 -57.81
N LEU A 11 13.33 72.43 -57.31
CA LEU A 11 13.63 72.70 -55.90
C LEU A 11 12.54 72.15 -54.97
N PHE A 12 11.27 72.35 -55.31
CA PHE A 12 10.14 71.84 -54.52
C PHE A 12 10.12 70.31 -54.53
N ALA A 13 10.37 69.67 -55.68
CA ALA A 13 10.48 68.21 -55.78
C ALA A 13 11.63 67.67 -54.93
N VAL A 14 12.80 68.30 -54.96
CA VAL A 14 13.97 67.92 -54.14
C VAL A 14 13.70 68.11 -52.64
N LEU A 15 13.08 69.23 -52.24
CA LEU A 15 12.71 69.48 -50.83
C LEU A 15 11.66 68.49 -50.33
N THR A 16 10.69 68.13 -51.17
CA THR A 16 9.65 67.15 -50.82
C THR A 16 10.27 65.75 -50.69
N LEU A 17 11.17 65.36 -51.59
CA LEU A 17 11.93 64.12 -51.51
C LEU A 17 12.80 64.06 -50.24
N LEU A 18 13.48 65.16 -49.91
CA LEU A 18 14.26 65.26 -48.68
C LEU A 18 13.37 65.14 -47.44
N ALA A 19 12.22 65.81 -47.41
CA ALA A 19 11.28 65.73 -46.30
C ALA A 19 10.72 64.31 -46.11
N ILE A 20 10.37 63.62 -47.20
CA ILE A 20 9.92 62.23 -47.17
C ILE A 20 11.06 61.31 -46.69
N ALA A 21 12.28 61.49 -47.20
CA ALA A 21 13.44 60.71 -46.77
C ALA A 21 13.73 60.90 -45.26
N SER A 22 13.62 62.14 -44.75
CA SER A 22 13.76 62.43 -43.31
C SER A 22 12.66 61.76 -42.47
N LEU A 23 11.41 61.77 -42.93
CA LEU A 23 10.29 61.09 -42.27
C LEU A 23 10.47 59.57 -42.22
N VAL A 24 10.94 58.96 -43.31
CA VAL A 24 11.25 57.52 -43.37
C VAL A 24 12.40 57.18 -42.42
N LEU A 25 13.46 57.99 -42.37
CA LEU A 25 14.58 57.82 -41.42
C LEU A 25 14.12 57.94 -39.96
N LEU A 26 13.24 58.88 -39.63
CA LEU A 26 12.66 59.03 -38.30
C LEU A 26 11.74 57.86 -37.91
N ALA A 27 10.95 57.35 -38.86
CA ALA A 27 10.11 56.18 -38.63
C ALA A 27 10.96 54.91 -38.40
N ALA A 28 11.99 54.71 -39.21
CA ALA A 28 12.92 53.59 -39.09
C ALA A 28 13.73 53.65 -37.78
N SER A 29 14.21 54.83 -37.37
CA SER A 29 14.94 54.99 -36.11
C SER A 29 14.04 54.71 -34.90
N ARG A 30 12.78 55.16 -34.92
CA ARG A 30 11.79 54.85 -33.88
C ARG A 30 11.51 53.35 -33.81
N GLN A 31 11.36 52.67 -34.94
CA GLN A 31 11.18 51.21 -34.97
C GLN A 31 12.41 50.48 -34.42
N LEU A 32 13.62 50.90 -34.78
CA LEU A 32 14.86 50.32 -34.29
C LEU A 32 14.99 50.48 -32.77
N VAL A 33 14.67 51.67 -32.23
CA VAL A 33 14.68 51.93 -30.78
C VAL A 33 13.64 51.08 -30.05
N LEU A 34 12.44 50.90 -30.62
CA LEU A 34 11.41 50.03 -30.04
C LEU A 34 11.85 48.56 -30.04
N ILE A 35 12.44 48.08 -31.13
CA ILE A 35 12.96 46.71 -31.21
C ILE A 35 14.10 46.50 -30.21
N HIS A 36 15.02 47.47 -30.09
CA HIS A 36 16.12 47.40 -29.15
C HIS A 36 15.65 47.44 -27.69
N ALA A 37 14.71 48.33 -27.35
CA ALA A 37 14.11 48.39 -26.02
C ALA A 37 13.33 47.11 -25.68
N ASN A 38 12.61 46.53 -26.65
CA ASN A 38 11.91 45.26 -26.46
C ASN A 38 12.91 44.11 -26.24
N ALA A 39 13.98 44.04 -27.04
CA ALA A 39 15.03 43.03 -26.88
C ALA A 39 15.75 43.15 -25.53
N GLN A 40 16.02 44.37 -25.07
CA GLN A 40 16.60 44.61 -23.75
C GLN A 40 15.65 44.19 -22.61
N ASN A 41 14.36 44.50 -22.72
CA ASN A 41 13.37 44.09 -21.71
C ASN A 41 13.17 42.57 -21.71
N GLN A 42 13.14 41.92 -22.87
CA GLN A 42 13.12 40.46 -22.97
C GLN A 42 14.37 39.84 -22.35
N HIS A 43 15.55 40.39 -22.63
CA HIS A 43 16.79 39.91 -22.02
C HIS A 43 16.75 40.04 -20.48
N ARG A 44 16.30 41.19 -19.96
CA ARG A 44 16.15 41.41 -18.51
C ARG A 44 15.17 40.44 -17.87
N TYR A 45 14.03 40.18 -18.52
CA TYR A 45 13.04 39.21 -18.07
C TYR A 45 13.62 37.79 -18.02
N HIS A 46 14.24 37.33 -19.11
CA HIS A 46 14.83 35.99 -19.17
C HIS A 46 15.94 35.82 -18.13
N GLN A 47 16.78 36.84 -17.93
CA GLN A 47 17.83 36.78 -16.92
C GLN A 47 17.27 36.75 -15.49
N ALA A 48 16.19 37.48 -15.20
CA ALA A 48 15.50 37.43 -13.92
C ALA A 48 14.80 36.06 -13.70
N LEU A 49 14.22 35.49 -14.76
CA LEU A 49 13.63 34.15 -14.74
C LEU A 49 14.69 33.08 -14.44
N ASP A 50 15.85 33.12 -15.10
CA ASP A 50 16.97 32.20 -14.85
C ASP A 50 17.39 32.22 -13.36
N TYR A 51 17.44 33.42 -12.76
CA TYR A 51 17.75 33.54 -11.34
C TYR A 51 16.65 33.00 -10.43
N ALA A 52 15.39 33.19 -10.81
CA ALA A 52 14.24 32.66 -10.10
C ALA A 52 14.23 31.11 -10.16
N GLU A 53 14.53 30.52 -11.32
CA GLU A 53 14.64 29.07 -11.49
C GLU A 53 15.83 28.48 -10.72
N GLU A 54 16.97 29.17 -10.71
CA GLU A 54 18.13 28.76 -9.91
C GLU A 54 17.81 28.78 -8.42
N GLY A 55 17.15 29.82 -7.92
CA GLY A 55 16.69 29.88 -6.54
C GLY A 55 15.68 28.78 -6.22
N LEU A 56 14.73 28.52 -7.12
CA LEU A 56 13.75 27.45 -6.97
C LEU A 56 14.43 26.08 -6.91
N ARG A 57 15.45 25.83 -7.74
CA ARG A 57 16.25 24.59 -7.75
C ARG A 57 16.99 24.41 -6.43
N GLN A 58 17.68 25.44 -5.94
CA GLN A 58 18.42 25.38 -4.68
C GLN A 58 17.48 25.21 -3.47
N GLY A 59 16.38 25.96 -3.41
CA GLY A 59 15.38 25.81 -2.37
C GLY A 59 14.69 24.43 -2.41
N SER A 60 14.40 23.90 -3.60
CA SER A 60 13.85 22.55 -3.77
C SER A 60 14.79 21.49 -3.21
N LEU A 61 16.10 21.61 -3.48
CA LEU A 61 17.11 20.69 -2.98
C LEU A 61 17.21 20.74 -1.45
N ALA A 62 17.18 21.93 -0.86
CA ALA A 62 17.20 22.12 0.60
C ALA A 62 15.96 21.48 1.26
N LEU A 63 14.77 21.75 0.73
CA LEU A 63 13.51 21.17 1.22
C LEU A 63 13.47 19.64 1.08
N ALA A 64 13.95 19.08 -0.03
CA ALA A 64 14.03 17.63 -0.23
C ALA A 64 15.01 16.96 0.75
N GLN A 65 16.06 17.67 1.17
CA GLN A 65 17.06 17.18 2.13
C GLN A 65 16.71 17.47 3.60
N GLY A 66 15.57 18.13 3.87
CA GLY A 66 15.18 18.53 5.23
C GLY A 66 16.09 19.62 5.82
N ARG A 67 16.75 20.42 4.97
CA ARG A 67 17.63 21.52 5.36
C ARG A 67 16.87 22.86 5.30
N PRO A 68 17.28 23.87 6.09
CA PRO A 68 16.71 25.22 5.97
C PRO A 68 16.95 25.78 4.57
N LEU A 69 16.07 26.68 4.13
CA LEU A 69 16.23 27.36 2.85
C LEU A 69 17.56 28.14 2.81
N PRO A 70 18.24 28.17 1.65
CA PRO A 70 19.38 29.05 1.44
C PRO A 70 19.02 30.50 1.76
N ALA A 71 19.99 31.25 2.28
CA ALA A 71 19.80 32.68 2.51
C ALA A 71 19.55 33.42 1.18
N ASP A 72 18.71 34.45 1.24
CA ASP A 72 18.50 35.38 0.12
C ASP A 72 19.83 35.98 -0.34
N ASN A 73 19.95 36.23 -1.63
CA ASN A 73 21.14 36.82 -2.23
C ASN A 73 20.76 37.84 -3.32
N PRO A 74 21.74 38.54 -3.93
CA PRO A 74 21.43 39.55 -4.94
C PRO A 74 20.70 39.03 -6.19
N ARG A 75 20.77 37.73 -6.49
CA ARG A 75 20.14 37.10 -7.66
C ARG A 75 18.71 36.65 -7.38
N PHE A 76 18.43 36.08 -6.22
CA PHE A 76 17.09 35.59 -5.88
C PHE A 76 16.77 35.66 -4.38
N ALA A 77 15.47 35.69 -4.07
CA ALA A 77 14.94 35.56 -2.72
C ALA A 77 13.98 34.37 -2.62
N LEU A 78 14.00 33.65 -1.49
CA LEU A 78 13.17 32.46 -1.27
C LEU A 78 12.13 32.68 -0.19
N LYS A 79 10.91 32.23 -0.44
CA LYS A 79 9.83 32.23 0.56
C LYS A 79 9.14 30.87 0.60
N GLN A 80 8.93 30.37 1.81
CA GLN A 80 8.16 29.17 2.08
C GLN A 80 6.79 29.57 2.66
N GLN A 81 5.72 28.97 2.15
CA GLN A 81 4.37 29.14 2.68
C GLN A 81 3.73 27.76 2.89
N THR A 82 3.30 27.47 4.13
CA THR A 82 2.53 26.27 4.43
C THR A 82 1.09 26.45 3.93
N ILE A 83 0.61 25.49 3.14
CA ILE A 83 -0.75 25.40 2.61
C ILE A 83 -1.40 24.15 3.24
N PRO A 84 -2.36 24.30 4.16
CA PRO A 84 -3.06 23.16 4.75
C PRO A 84 -3.71 22.24 3.70
N PRO A 85 -3.81 20.91 3.94
CA PRO A 85 -3.43 20.21 5.18
C PRO A 85 -1.95 19.78 5.26
N ASN A 86 -1.26 19.54 4.13
CA ASN A 86 0.11 19.00 4.12
C ASN A 86 0.93 19.48 2.90
N ARG A 87 0.69 20.70 2.42
CA ARG A 87 1.44 21.27 1.30
C ARG A 87 2.36 22.40 1.75
N VAL A 88 3.48 22.52 1.06
CA VAL A 88 4.40 23.64 1.21
C VAL A 88 4.62 24.25 -0.16
N ARG A 89 4.37 25.53 -0.30
CA ARG A 89 4.69 26.29 -1.51
C ARG A 89 6.03 26.98 -1.32
N LEU A 90 6.98 26.67 -2.20
CA LEU A 90 8.22 27.41 -2.33
C LEU A 90 8.05 28.44 -3.44
N ARG A 91 8.36 29.69 -3.15
CA ARG A 91 8.47 30.77 -4.15
C ARG A 91 9.92 31.22 -4.24
N SER A 92 10.40 31.40 -5.46
CA SER A 92 11.67 32.06 -5.73
C SER A 92 11.44 33.28 -6.60
N THR A 93 11.88 34.44 -6.11
CA THR A 93 11.82 35.70 -6.86
C THR A 93 13.22 36.07 -7.33
N GLY A 94 13.48 35.96 -8.63
CA GLY A 94 14.71 36.38 -9.28
C GLY A 94 14.74 37.88 -9.54
N ARG A 95 15.93 38.49 -9.45
CA ARG A 95 16.15 39.94 -9.55
C ARG A 95 17.25 40.25 -10.55
N TYR A 96 16.94 41.00 -11.59
CA TYR A 96 17.94 41.48 -12.55
C TYR A 96 17.58 42.86 -13.09
N ASP A 97 18.48 43.83 -12.90
CA ASP A 97 18.37 45.21 -13.44
C ASP A 97 16.97 45.84 -13.24
N GLY A 98 16.49 45.82 -11.99
CA GLY A 98 15.19 46.36 -11.58
C GLY A 98 13.97 45.51 -11.95
N HIS A 99 14.14 44.40 -12.68
CA HIS A 99 13.06 43.45 -13.00
C HIS A 99 12.99 42.33 -11.96
N LEU A 100 11.76 41.93 -11.65
CA LEU A 100 11.44 40.85 -10.70
C LEU A 100 10.58 39.81 -11.41
N VAL A 101 10.97 38.55 -11.33
CA VAL A 101 10.20 37.40 -11.84
C VAL A 101 10.04 36.40 -10.71
N THR A 102 8.82 35.89 -10.49
CA THR A 102 8.56 34.92 -9.42
C THR A 102 8.10 33.59 -9.98
N VAL A 103 8.85 32.54 -9.69
CA VAL A 103 8.45 31.16 -9.95
C VAL A 103 8.04 30.48 -8.65
N GLN A 104 7.10 29.55 -8.72
CA GLN A 104 6.64 28.80 -7.55
C GLN A 104 6.56 27.30 -7.82
N ARG A 105 6.68 26.51 -6.75
CA ARG A 105 6.52 25.06 -6.76
C ARG A 105 5.86 24.58 -5.47
N ASP A 106 4.90 23.68 -5.61
CA ASP A 106 4.23 23.06 -4.48
C ASP A 106 4.88 21.71 -4.14
N PHE A 107 5.03 21.46 -2.85
CA PHE A 107 5.55 20.24 -2.26
C PHE A 107 4.48 19.62 -1.37
N LEU A 108 4.40 18.29 -1.37
CA LEU A 108 3.70 17.53 -0.36
C LEU A 108 4.66 17.25 0.79
N GLN A 109 4.27 17.63 2.00
CA GLN A 109 4.90 17.20 3.24
C GLN A 109 4.58 15.72 3.38
N THR A 110 5.54 14.87 3.03
CA THR A 110 5.47 13.44 3.35
C THR A 110 5.85 13.36 4.80
N ASP A 111 4.90 13.08 5.69
CA ASP A 111 5.20 12.78 7.07
C ASP A 111 6.36 11.79 7.11
N ASN A 112 7.42 12.11 7.86
CA ASN A 112 8.43 11.11 8.23
C ASN A 112 7.80 10.23 9.32
N GLY A 113 6.62 9.66 9.05
CA GLY A 113 6.33 8.35 9.54
C GLY A 113 7.27 7.43 8.76
N GLY A 114 7.90 6.48 9.44
CA GLY A 114 8.05 5.21 8.76
C GLY A 114 6.62 4.82 8.40
N GLY A 115 6.18 5.16 7.19
CA GLY A 115 5.07 4.46 6.58
C GLY A 115 5.53 3.03 6.64
N SER A 116 4.91 2.25 7.52
CA SER A 116 5.17 0.84 7.52
C SER A 116 4.91 0.41 6.08
N ASN A 117 5.93 -0.07 5.37
CA ASN A 117 5.80 -0.83 4.12
C ASN A 117 4.93 -2.08 4.30
N GLN A 118 4.28 -2.25 5.45
CA GLN A 118 3.36 -3.32 5.79
C GLN A 118 2.02 -3.02 5.14
N ALA A 119 1.96 -3.24 3.83
CA ALA A 119 0.70 -3.39 3.10
C ALA A 119 -0.19 -4.49 3.70
N LEU A 120 0.40 -5.35 4.54
CA LEU A 120 -0.23 -6.47 5.23
C LEU A 120 0.07 -6.41 6.72
N THR A 121 -0.97 -6.28 7.54
CA THR A 121 -0.90 -6.47 9.00
C THR A 121 -1.77 -7.66 9.38
N LEU A 122 -1.15 -8.77 9.77
CA LEU A 122 -1.87 -10.01 10.08
C LEU A 122 -1.57 -10.44 11.51
N VAL A 123 -2.61 -10.66 12.30
CA VAL A 123 -2.54 -11.16 13.67
C VAL A 123 -3.30 -12.48 13.74
N GLY A 124 -2.63 -13.52 14.22
CA GLY A 124 -3.09 -14.90 14.13
C GLY A 124 -2.30 -15.70 13.10
N ASN A 125 -2.56 -17.01 13.07
CA ASN A 125 -1.88 -17.91 12.14
C ASN A 125 -2.32 -17.63 10.70
N LEU A 126 -1.44 -17.85 9.75
CA LEU A 126 -1.67 -17.65 8.32
C LEU A 126 -1.37 -18.94 7.55
N ASP A 127 -2.30 -19.35 6.70
CA ASP A 127 -2.15 -20.48 5.78
C ASP A 127 -2.34 -20.01 4.33
N LEU A 128 -1.26 -20.10 3.56
CA LEU A 128 -1.20 -19.79 2.12
C LEU A 128 -1.02 -21.10 1.35
N SER A 129 -2.13 -21.69 0.91
CA SER A 129 -2.15 -22.96 0.17
C SER A 129 -2.43 -22.81 -1.33
N GLY A 130 -2.88 -21.63 -1.76
CA GLY A 130 -3.13 -21.30 -3.16
C GLY A 130 -1.97 -20.67 -3.92
N ALA A 131 -2.26 -20.16 -5.11
CA ALA A 131 -1.42 -19.24 -5.87
C ALA A 131 -1.65 -17.80 -5.38
N ILE A 132 -0.71 -17.26 -4.61
CA ILE A 132 -0.76 -15.93 -4.02
C ILE A 132 0.23 -15.02 -4.74
N ASN A 133 -0.26 -13.93 -5.31
CA ASN A 133 0.56 -12.96 -6.04
C ASN A 133 0.52 -11.62 -5.31
N LEU A 134 1.66 -11.15 -4.84
CA LEU A 134 1.81 -9.81 -4.27
C LEU A 134 2.52 -8.93 -5.29
N ILE A 135 1.79 -7.98 -5.85
CA ILE A 135 2.26 -7.16 -6.95
C ILE A 135 2.41 -5.71 -6.48
N GLY A 136 3.60 -5.14 -6.66
CA GLY A 136 3.91 -3.76 -6.34
C GLY A 136 5.13 -3.29 -7.14
N ASP A 137 5.48 -2.01 -7.02
CA ASP A 137 6.69 -1.45 -7.65
C ASP A 137 7.98 -2.10 -7.10
N LYS A 138 7.90 -2.68 -5.90
CA LYS A 138 8.93 -3.48 -5.23
C LYS A 138 8.27 -4.69 -4.57
N PRO A 139 9.01 -5.80 -4.35
CA PRO A 139 8.49 -6.92 -3.58
C PRO A 139 8.12 -6.49 -2.15
N VAL A 140 7.09 -7.10 -1.60
CA VAL A 140 6.39 -6.66 -0.38
C VAL A 140 7.07 -7.19 0.89
N GLU A 141 7.09 -6.38 1.94
CA GLU A 141 7.44 -6.82 3.29
C GLU A 141 6.19 -7.29 4.03
N MET A 142 6.24 -8.52 4.55
CA MET A 142 5.11 -9.17 5.20
C MET A 142 5.44 -9.46 6.65
N THR A 143 4.49 -9.16 7.55
CA THR A 143 4.65 -9.39 8.99
C THR A 143 3.40 -10.05 9.55
N VAL A 144 3.59 -11.12 10.31
CA VAL A 144 2.52 -11.95 10.88
C VAL A 144 2.76 -12.16 12.38
N ASP A 145 1.79 -11.77 13.20
CA ASP A 145 1.77 -12.12 14.62
C ASP A 145 1.11 -13.49 14.84
N GLY A 146 1.80 -14.56 14.44
CA GLY A 146 1.35 -15.94 14.51
C GLY A 146 2.20 -16.86 13.65
N THR A 147 1.85 -18.15 13.56
CA THR A 147 2.54 -19.12 12.70
C THR A 147 2.14 -18.94 11.23
N VAL A 148 3.10 -19.08 10.32
CA VAL A 148 2.88 -19.00 8.86
C VAL A 148 3.15 -20.35 8.21
N THR A 149 2.19 -20.83 7.43
CA THR A 149 2.32 -22.03 6.58
C THR A 149 2.18 -21.65 5.12
N LEU A 150 3.18 -21.98 4.30
CA LEU A 150 3.22 -21.74 2.86
C LEU A 150 3.29 -23.08 2.12
N SER A 151 2.16 -23.55 1.59
CA SER A 151 2.08 -24.83 0.85
C SER A 151 1.81 -24.67 -0.66
N GLY A 152 1.30 -23.51 -1.08
CA GLY A 152 1.03 -23.19 -2.49
C GLY A 152 2.20 -22.55 -3.23
N THR A 153 1.93 -21.62 -4.14
CA THR A 153 2.92 -20.75 -4.81
C THR A 153 2.68 -19.31 -4.39
N VAL A 154 3.70 -18.62 -3.88
CA VAL A 154 3.61 -17.30 -3.28
C VAL A 154 4.72 -16.43 -3.87
N ASP A 155 4.33 -15.49 -4.72
CA ASP A 155 5.24 -14.61 -5.45
C ASP A 155 5.18 -13.18 -4.90
N GLY A 156 6.32 -12.48 -4.98
CA GLY A 156 6.40 -11.04 -4.68
C GLY A 156 6.69 -10.68 -3.22
N ILE A 157 7.22 -11.61 -2.41
CA ILE A 157 7.64 -11.33 -1.02
C ILE A 157 9.14 -11.05 -0.96
N ALA A 158 9.52 -9.86 -0.50
CA ALA A 158 10.92 -9.54 -0.16
C ALA A 158 11.33 -10.18 1.17
N ALA A 159 10.51 -9.97 2.20
CA ALA A 159 10.77 -10.42 3.55
C ALA A 159 9.48 -10.91 4.22
N LEU A 160 9.57 -12.04 4.91
CA LEU A 160 8.50 -12.58 5.75
C LEU A 160 8.97 -12.70 7.19
N GLN A 161 8.27 -12.02 8.09
CA GLN A 161 8.57 -12.00 9.52
C GLN A 161 7.39 -12.55 10.32
N SER A 162 7.69 -13.46 11.26
CA SER A 162 6.70 -14.19 12.05
C SER A 162 7.04 -14.18 13.53
N THR A 163 6.05 -13.93 14.40
CA THR A 163 6.21 -14.14 15.86
C THR A 163 6.01 -15.60 16.28
N GLY A 164 5.53 -16.46 15.38
CA GLY A 164 5.43 -17.91 15.55
C GLY A 164 6.44 -18.65 14.68
N ASP A 165 6.05 -19.83 14.23
CA ASP A 165 6.85 -20.65 13.31
C ASP A 165 6.66 -20.19 11.85
N ILE A 166 7.59 -20.58 10.97
CA ILE A 166 7.43 -20.49 9.51
C ILE A 166 7.64 -21.88 8.91
N ILE A 167 6.62 -22.40 8.22
CA ILE A 167 6.64 -23.72 7.59
C ILE A 167 6.43 -23.52 6.08
N VAL A 168 7.41 -23.86 5.27
CA VAL A 168 7.33 -23.75 3.80
C VAL A 168 7.49 -25.12 3.17
N THR A 169 6.40 -25.62 2.59
CA THR A 169 6.39 -26.88 1.84
C THR A 169 6.33 -26.66 0.33
N GLY A 170 5.75 -25.53 -0.12
CA GLY A 170 5.74 -25.11 -1.53
C GLY A 170 7.10 -24.60 -2.02
N SER A 171 7.27 -24.51 -3.34
CA SER A 171 8.49 -23.94 -3.94
C SER A 171 8.36 -22.42 -4.05
N GLN A 172 9.04 -21.68 -3.16
CA GLN A 172 9.02 -20.22 -3.13
C GLN A 172 10.41 -19.63 -3.34
N THR A 173 10.46 -18.37 -3.80
CA THR A 173 11.66 -17.54 -3.71
C THR A 173 11.39 -16.37 -2.79
N ILE A 174 12.03 -16.35 -1.61
CA ILE A 174 11.87 -15.27 -0.62
C ILE A 174 13.25 -14.78 -0.20
N GLY A 175 13.46 -13.46 -0.19
CA GLY A 175 14.73 -12.87 0.21
C GLY A 175 15.07 -13.21 1.66
N THR A 176 14.28 -12.68 2.59
CA THR A 176 14.51 -12.87 4.04
C THR A 176 13.36 -13.57 4.75
N LEU A 177 13.68 -14.62 5.52
CA LEU A 177 12.78 -15.22 6.49
C LEU A 177 13.24 -14.91 7.92
N TYR A 178 12.29 -14.56 8.78
CA TYR A 178 12.53 -14.32 10.20
C TYR A 178 11.41 -14.95 11.04
N ALA A 179 11.76 -15.79 12.01
CA ALA A 179 10.81 -16.37 12.95
C ALA A 179 11.31 -16.27 14.41
N ASN A 180 10.41 -15.91 15.31
CA ASN A 180 10.60 -16.14 16.75
C ASN A 180 10.50 -17.63 17.11
N GLY A 181 9.81 -18.42 16.29
CA GLY A 181 9.71 -19.86 16.43
C GLY A 181 10.74 -20.61 15.59
N ASN A 182 10.36 -21.82 15.21
CA ASN A 182 11.10 -22.68 14.29
C ASN A 182 10.87 -22.26 12.84
N ILE A 183 11.84 -22.57 11.98
CA ILE A 183 11.70 -22.46 10.53
C ILE A 183 11.89 -23.84 9.91
N GLU A 184 10.90 -24.30 9.14
CA GLU A 184 10.95 -25.56 8.38
C GLU A 184 10.79 -25.28 6.89
N LEU A 185 11.79 -25.64 6.09
CA LEU A 185 11.83 -25.35 4.65
C LEU A 185 12.04 -26.66 3.90
N SER A 186 11.06 -27.08 3.11
CA SER A 186 11.14 -28.33 2.32
C SER A 186 11.49 -28.10 0.85
N ASN A 187 11.20 -26.92 0.31
CA ASN A 187 11.48 -26.53 -1.08
C ASN A 187 11.80 -25.04 -1.17
N GLY A 188 12.27 -24.59 -2.34
CA GLY A 188 12.45 -23.16 -2.64
C GLY A 188 13.89 -22.63 -2.51
N ARG A 189 14.02 -21.31 -2.67
CA ARG A 189 15.28 -20.57 -2.61
C ARG A 189 15.13 -19.38 -1.67
N TYR A 190 16.06 -19.27 -0.73
CA TYR A 190 16.07 -18.24 0.30
C TYR A 190 17.43 -17.55 0.32
N GLN A 191 17.50 -16.24 0.53
CA GLN A 191 18.79 -15.57 0.68
C GLN A 191 19.25 -15.66 2.14
N THR A 192 18.44 -15.11 3.04
CA THR A 192 18.72 -15.05 4.47
C THR A 192 17.60 -15.68 5.29
N VAL A 193 17.94 -16.56 6.22
CA VAL A 193 16.99 -17.24 7.13
C VAL A 193 17.43 -17.02 8.57
N LYS A 194 16.54 -16.48 9.41
CA LYS A 194 16.81 -16.15 10.82
C LYS A 194 15.77 -16.82 11.72
N ALA A 195 16.21 -17.79 12.52
CA ALA A 195 15.34 -18.50 13.47
C ALA A 195 15.81 -18.28 14.91
N LEU A 196 14.92 -17.76 15.76
CA LEU A 196 15.12 -17.75 17.21
C LEU A 196 14.97 -19.17 17.79
N GLY A 197 14.12 -20.01 17.19
CA GLY A 197 14.04 -21.43 17.46
C GLY A 197 15.02 -22.25 16.64
N ASN A 198 14.56 -23.42 16.18
CA ASN A 198 15.31 -24.34 15.35
C ASN A 198 15.15 -24.04 13.84
N LEU A 199 16.09 -24.52 13.04
CA LEU A 199 15.98 -24.54 11.58
C LEU A 199 16.01 -25.98 11.07
N THR A 200 15.07 -26.34 10.21
CA THR A 200 15.09 -27.61 9.46
C THR A 200 14.99 -27.33 7.97
N LEU A 201 16.02 -27.72 7.21
CA LEU A 201 16.10 -27.61 5.75
C LEU A 201 15.97 -29.02 5.16
N ARG A 202 15.02 -29.26 4.25
CA ARG A 202 14.74 -30.57 3.62
C ARG A 202 14.55 -30.41 2.11
N GLY A 203 14.42 -31.55 1.42
CA GLY A 203 14.07 -31.61 0.00
C GLY A 203 15.02 -30.78 -0.86
N ASP A 204 14.44 -29.89 -1.68
CA ASP A 204 15.19 -29.04 -2.61
C ASP A 204 15.41 -27.61 -2.11
N ALA A 205 15.15 -27.32 -0.83
CA ALA A 205 15.38 -26.00 -0.27
C ALA A 205 16.87 -25.63 -0.26
N ALA A 206 17.20 -24.36 -0.57
CA ALA A 206 18.57 -23.84 -0.47
C ALA A 206 18.62 -22.42 0.10
N ILE A 207 19.74 -22.09 0.75
CA ILE A 207 20.02 -20.79 1.38
C ILE A 207 21.27 -20.19 0.73
N SER A 208 21.12 -19.14 -0.07
CA SER A 208 22.21 -18.61 -0.90
C SER A 208 23.13 -17.62 -0.19
N GLU A 209 22.76 -17.10 0.99
CA GLU A 209 23.60 -16.18 1.75
C GLU A 209 23.84 -16.67 3.18
N LEU A 210 22.84 -16.59 4.08
CA LEU A 210 23.06 -16.81 5.51
C LEU A 210 21.87 -17.50 6.20
N ALA A 211 22.15 -18.60 6.89
CA ALA A 211 21.29 -19.17 7.92
C ALA A 211 21.79 -18.77 9.31
N ARG A 212 21.01 -18.02 10.10
CA ARG A 212 21.33 -17.69 11.49
C ARG A 212 20.30 -18.30 12.43
N VAL A 213 20.76 -19.10 13.38
CA VAL A 213 19.88 -19.95 14.20
C VAL A 213 20.34 -19.93 15.65
N ASN A 214 19.43 -19.63 16.58
CA ASN A 214 19.73 -19.70 18.01
C ASN A 214 19.57 -21.12 18.57
N GLY A 215 18.60 -21.89 18.07
CA GLY A 215 18.40 -23.29 18.42
C GLY A 215 19.28 -24.25 17.63
N LYS A 216 18.78 -25.48 17.44
CA LYS A 216 19.38 -26.54 16.63
C LYS A 216 19.15 -26.28 15.14
N ALA A 217 20.12 -26.60 14.30
CA ALA A 217 19.95 -26.62 12.84
C ALA A 217 20.06 -28.05 12.28
N ALA A 218 19.13 -28.45 11.42
CA ALA A 218 19.17 -29.71 10.68
C ALA A 218 19.16 -29.44 9.18
N PHE A 219 20.28 -29.69 8.52
CA PHE A 219 20.45 -29.51 7.08
C PHE A 219 20.34 -30.88 6.38
N LEU A 220 19.15 -31.15 5.85
CA LEU A 220 18.72 -32.45 5.31
C LEU A 220 18.28 -32.33 3.84
N SER A 221 18.61 -31.23 3.18
CA SER A 221 18.27 -30.92 1.79
C SER A 221 19.39 -31.35 0.83
N SER A 222 19.04 -31.78 -0.38
CA SER A 222 20.02 -32.13 -1.42
C SER A 222 19.66 -31.47 -2.76
N PRO A 223 19.62 -30.13 -2.82
CA PRO A 223 19.16 -29.43 -4.01
C PRO A 223 20.18 -29.51 -5.16
N GLY A 224 19.71 -29.35 -6.40
CA GLY A 224 20.56 -29.25 -7.59
C GLY A 224 21.36 -27.95 -7.72
N VAL A 225 21.57 -27.20 -6.64
CA VAL A 225 22.38 -25.96 -6.60
C VAL A 225 23.56 -26.11 -5.66
N SER A 226 24.61 -25.33 -5.91
CA SER A 226 25.89 -25.48 -5.23
C SER A 226 26.48 -24.10 -4.90
N PRO A 227 26.72 -23.78 -3.61
CA PRO A 227 26.36 -24.58 -2.43
C PRO A 227 24.84 -24.59 -2.16
N ALA A 228 24.36 -25.63 -1.48
CA ALA A 228 22.99 -25.71 -0.97
C ALA A 228 22.76 -24.73 0.20
N VAL A 229 23.78 -24.53 1.03
CA VAL A 229 23.82 -23.51 2.08
C VAL A 229 25.16 -22.80 1.97
N ALA A 230 25.14 -21.50 1.67
CA ALA A 230 26.36 -20.72 1.51
C ALA A 230 27.06 -20.48 2.85
N GLN A 231 26.32 -20.03 3.87
CA GLN A 231 26.84 -19.84 5.21
C GLN A 231 25.78 -20.16 6.27
N ALA A 232 26.21 -20.72 7.40
CA ALA A 232 25.39 -20.88 8.59
C ALA A 232 26.13 -20.46 9.88
N GLU A 233 25.40 -19.78 10.77
CA GLU A 233 25.81 -19.38 12.12
C GLU A 233 24.78 -19.95 13.11
N VAL A 234 25.17 -20.98 13.87
CA VAL A 234 24.24 -21.76 14.69
C VAL A 234 24.72 -21.84 16.14
N LYS A 235 23.94 -21.31 17.08
CA LYS A 235 24.30 -21.39 18.51
C LYS A 235 24.06 -22.78 19.11
N GLY A 236 23.07 -23.53 18.62
CA GLY A 236 22.81 -24.91 19.03
C GLY A 236 23.57 -25.96 18.23
N ASP A 237 23.19 -27.22 18.41
CA ASP A 237 23.74 -28.37 17.68
C ASP A 237 23.38 -28.32 16.17
N VAL A 238 24.17 -29.00 15.36
CA VAL A 238 24.01 -29.06 13.90
C VAL A 238 24.02 -30.51 13.40
N ASP A 239 22.98 -30.90 12.68
CA ASP A 239 22.93 -32.17 11.95
C ASP A 239 23.05 -31.91 10.44
N ILE A 240 23.92 -32.64 9.74
CA ILE A 240 24.10 -32.54 8.29
C ILE A 240 23.87 -33.91 7.63
N ALA A 241 22.91 -33.97 6.70
CA ALA A 241 22.62 -35.14 5.86
C ALA A 241 22.07 -34.71 4.49
N MET A 242 22.93 -34.10 3.67
CA MET A 242 22.56 -33.42 2.42
C MET A 242 22.94 -34.20 1.14
N GLY A 243 23.15 -35.51 1.26
CA GLY A 243 23.59 -36.34 0.14
C GLY A 243 24.86 -35.79 -0.52
N GLY A 244 24.79 -35.54 -1.82
CA GLY A 244 25.92 -35.00 -2.61
C GLY A 244 26.01 -33.47 -2.67
N ALA A 245 25.14 -32.73 -1.98
CA ALA A 245 25.13 -31.27 -2.06
C ALA A 245 26.28 -30.63 -1.27
N ARG A 246 26.82 -29.52 -1.79
CA ARG A 246 27.91 -28.76 -1.14
C ARG A 246 27.36 -27.81 -0.09
N PHE A 247 28.11 -27.63 0.99
CA PHE A 247 27.89 -26.63 2.02
C PHE A 247 29.11 -25.70 2.06
N GLY A 248 28.88 -24.40 2.13
CA GLY A 248 29.96 -23.42 2.24
C GLY A 248 30.55 -23.39 3.64
N LYS A 249 30.24 -22.34 4.40
CA LYS A 249 30.82 -22.10 5.72
C LYS A 249 29.84 -22.39 6.87
N LEU A 250 30.28 -23.12 7.89
CA LEU A 250 29.53 -23.34 9.13
C LEU A 250 30.33 -22.86 10.34
N ASP A 251 29.76 -21.93 11.11
CA ASP A 251 30.23 -21.56 12.45
C ASP A 251 29.16 -21.98 13.49
N THR A 252 29.54 -22.74 14.52
CA THR A 252 28.59 -23.20 15.55
C THR A 252 29.15 -23.29 16.97
N GLU A 253 28.35 -22.89 17.96
CA GLU A 253 28.68 -23.05 19.38
C GLU A 253 28.33 -24.47 19.91
N GLY A 254 27.58 -25.26 19.13
CA GLY A 254 27.16 -26.61 19.48
C GLY A 254 28.02 -27.72 18.86
N ARG A 255 27.54 -28.95 19.01
CA ARG A 255 28.12 -30.15 18.39
C ARG A 255 27.65 -30.28 16.94
N VAL A 256 28.49 -30.87 16.09
CA VAL A 256 28.19 -31.17 14.69
C VAL A 256 28.18 -32.68 14.44
N ASP A 257 27.10 -33.21 13.87
CA ASP A 257 27.01 -34.58 13.35
C ASP A 257 26.79 -34.58 11.83
N ILE A 258 27.78 -35.06 11.08
CA ILE A 258 27.77 -35.15 9.62
C ILE A 258 27.58 -36.60 9.21
N ARG A 259 26.39 -36.92 8.71
CA ARG A 259 26.05 -38.21 8.13
C ARG A 259 26.45 -38.30 6.66
N GLN A 260 26.07 -37.28 5.87
CA GLN A 260 26.34 -37.21 4.44
C GLN A 260 26.40 -35.75 3.97
N VAL A 261 27.37 -35.41 3.13
CA VAL A 261 27.53 -34.10 2.47
C VAL A 261 28.42 -34.26 1.24
N GLY A 262 28.27 -33.43 0.20
CA GLY A 262 29.14 -33.44 -0.98
C GLY A 262 30.51 -32.80 -0.72
N SER A 263 30.52 -31.67 -0.03
CA SER A 263 31.71 -31.05 0.57
C SER A 263 31.27 -30.03 1.62
N LEU A 264 32.14 -29.72 2.58
CA LEU A 264 31.96 -28.60 3.52
C LEU A 264 33.21 -27.72 3.49
N ASP A 265 33.09 -26.51 2.93
CA ASP A 265 34.24 -25.66 2.59
C ASP A 265 35.00 -25.18 3.84
N ALA A 266 34.28 -24.82 4.91
CA ALA A 266 34.87 -24.46 6.20
C ALA A 266 33.92 -24.74 7.36
N LEU A 267 34.45 -25.30 8.45
CA LEU A 267 33.73 -25.54 9.70
C LEU A 267 34.50 -24.99 10.90
N ARG A 268 33.83 -24.25 11.77
CA ARG A 268 34.31 -23.94 13.12
C ARG A 268 33.25 -24.36 14.15
N ALA A 269 33.63 -25.20 15.11
CA ALA A 269 32.72 -25.67 16.15
C ALA A 269 33.33 -25.52 17.55
N GLU A 270 32.59 -24.95 18.50
CA GLU A 270 32.97 -25.03 19.92
C GLU A 270 32.71 -26.43 20.49
N GLY A 271 31.70 -27.13 20.00
CA GLY A 271 31.37 -28.50 20.43
C GLY A 271 32.17 -29.59 19.73
N ASP A 272 31.73 -30.83 19.94
CA ASP A 272 32.29 -32.02 19.30
C ASP A 272 31.93 -32.08 17.80
N LEU A 273 32.75 -32.78 17.01
CA LEU A 273 32.50 -33.11 15.62
C LEU A 273 32.45 -34.63 15.44
N ASN A 274 31.38 -35.11 14.83
CA ASN A 274 31.26 -36.50 14.37
C ASN A 274 31.03 -36.54 12.86
N VAL A 275 31.88 -37.27 12.14
CA VAL A 275 31.77 -37.52 10.70
C VAL A 275 31.66 -39.02 10.47
N GLN A 276 30.56 -39.45 9.88
CA GLN A 276 30.27 -40.87 9.69
C GLN A 276 30.86 -41.41 8.37
N GLY A 277 31.25 -42.69 8.36
CA GLY A 277 31.72 -43.39 7.16
C GLY A 277 33.06 -42.89 6.61
N TRP A 278 33.22 -42.91 5.28
CA TRP A 278 34.43 -42.37 4.61
C TRP A 278 34.55 -40.85 4.77
N GLY A 279 33.42 -40.14 4.84
CA GLY A 279 33.34 -38.68 4.87
C GLY A 279 33.67 -38.04 3.51
N ALA A 280 33.37 -36.75 3.39
CA ALA A 280 33.58 -35.93 2.19
C ALA A 280 34.62 -34.83 2.47
N PRO A 281 35.11 -34.11 1.44
CA PRO A 281 36.08 -33.03 1.64
C PRO A 281 35.59 -31.99 2.66
N LEU A 282 36.40 -31.78 3.69
CA LEU A 282 36.06 -30.97 4.86
C LEU A 282 37.32 -30.34 5.46
N ALA A 283 37.28 -29.02 5.71
CA ALA A 283 38.23 -28.34 6.58
C ALA A 283 37.54 -27.83 7.84
N ALA A 284 37.94 -28.33 9.02
CA ALA A 284 37.32 -27.98 10.29
C ALA A 284 38.32 -27.50 11.36
N THR A 285 37.90 -26.55 12.18
CA THR A 285 38.55 -26.19 13.46
C THR A 285 37.57 -26.46 14.60
N VAL A 286 37.95 -27.30 15.56
CA VAL A 286 37.04 -27.72 16.65
C VAL A 286 37.69 -27.50 18.02
N ALA A 287 36.89 -27.09 19.00
CA ALA A 287 37.33 -27.03 20.39
C ALA A 287 37.11 -28.36 21.12
N GLY A 288 36.03 -29.07 20.78
CA GLY A 288 35.69 -30.40 21.30
C GLY A 288 36.46 -31.55 20.66
N ARG A 289 35.95 -32.77 20.88
CA ARG A 289 36.49 -34.00 20.28
C ARG A 289 36.08 -34.10 18.82
N ALA A 290 36.89 -34.76 18.00
CA ALA A 290 36.53 -35.11 16.63
C ALA A 290 36.58 -36.62 16.41
N SER A 291 35.52 -37.18 15.86
CA SER A 291 35.41 -38.57 15.41
C SER A 291 35.23 -38.57 13.89
N TYR A 292 36.19 -39.12 13.14
CA TYR A 292 36.19 -39.15 11.67
C TYR A 292 37.14 -40.25 11.15
N ASN A 293 37.06 -40.58 9.86
CA ASN A 293 37.98 -41.52 9.24
C ASN A 293 39.33 -40.85 8.95
N ALA A 294 40.33 -41.10 9.80
CA ALA A 294 41.69 -40.57 9.65
C ALA A 294 42.44 -41.06 8.39
N GLY A 295 41.96 -42.12 7.75
CA GLY A 295 42.50 -42.61 6.47
C GLY A 295 42.05 -41.80 5.25
N ASN A 296 41.09 -40.88 5.41
CA ASN A 296 40.63 -40.01 4.32
C ASN A 296 41.48 -38.71 4.27
N PRO A 297 42.31 -38.49 3.23
CA PRO A 297 43.17 -37.32 3.12
C PRO A 297 42.42 -36.00 2.87
N ASP A 298 41.13 -36.08 2.49
CA ASP A 298 40.30 -34.92 2.20
C ASP A 298 39.66 -34.29 3.45
N ILE A 299 39.77 -34.96 4.60
CA ILE A 299 39.30 -34.45 5.89
C ILE A 299 40.48 -33.85 6.66
N ARG A 300 40.41 -32.54 6.91
CA ARG A 300 41.46 -31.78 7.63
C ARG A 300 40.87 -31.16 8.89
N ILE A 301 41.29 -31.65 10.05
CA ILE A 301 40.80 -31.19 11.35
C ILE A 301 41.93 -30.51 12.13
N ALA A 302 41.69 -29.28 12.57
CA ALA A 302 42.54 -28.55 13.51
C ALA A 302 41.87 -28.48 14.90
N PHE A 303 42.60 -28.84 15.94
CA PHE A 303 42.11 -28.75 17.32
C PHE A 303 42.52 -27.43 17.96
N GLN A 304 41.56 -26.65 18.44
CA GLN A 304 41.77 -25.39 19.15
C GLN A 304 40.89 -25.34 20.41
N PRO A 305 41.35 -25.89 21.55
CA PRO A 305 40.55 -26.01 22.78
C PRO A 305 40.02 -24.68 23.34
N GLY A 306 40.67 -23.55 23.03
CA GLY A 306 40.25 -22.21 23.45
C GLY A 306 39.36 -21.46 22.45
N LEU A 307 38.87 -22.13 21.40
CA LEU A 307 38.01 -21.50 20.40
C LEU A 307 36.71 -21.01 21.03
N LYS A 308 36.42 -19.71 20.84
CA LYS A 308 35.14 -19.06 21.16
C LYS A 308 34.67 -18.25 19.98
N LEU A 309 33.45 -18.53 19.52
CA LEU A 309 32.87 -17.93 18.33
C LEU A 309 32.07 -16.67 18.64
N ASN A 310 31.45 -16.58 19.82
CA ASN A 310 30.61 -15.46 20.25
C ASN A 310 29.59 -15.05 19.18
N LEU A 311 28.80 -16.00 18.69
CA LEU A 311 27.88 -15.77 17.58
C LEU A 311 26.77 -14.80 17.99
N GLN A 312 26.46 -13.85 17.11
CA GLN A 312 25.39 -12.88 17.31
C GLN A 312 24.03 -13.60 17.36
N PRO A 313 23.25 -13.48 18.44
CA PRO A 313 21.94 -14.11 18.52
C PRO A 313 20.94 -13.42 17.58
N VAL A 314 19.97 -14.20 17.08
CA VAL A 314 18.75 -13.67 16.50
C VAL A 314 17.94 -13.00 17.63
N PRO A 315 17.54 -11.73 17.50
CA PRO A 315 16.72 -11.06 18.50
C PRO A 315 15.29 -11.63 18.52
N ARG A 316 14.44 -11.13 19.42
CA ARG A 316 13.01 -11.42 19.39
C ARG A 316 12.29 -10.30 18.63
N LEU A 317 11.39 -10.68 17.71
CA LEU A 317 10.46 -9.77 17.04
C LEU A 317 9.27 -9.48 17.96
N GLU A 318 8.97 -8.20 18.14
CA GLU A 318 7.80 -7.72 18.88
C GLU A 318 6.90 -6.89 17.95
N LEU A 319 5.60 -7.20 17.94
CA LEU A 319 4.63 -6.54 17.08
C LEU A 319 3.55 -5.86 17.93
N LYS A 320 3.14 -4.68 17.49
CA LYS A 320 1.99 -3.98 18.07
C LYS A 320 0.71 -4.54 17.47
N ARG A 321 -0.30 -4.79 18.31
CA ARG A 321 -1.62 -5.25 17.88
C ARG A 321 -2.54 -4.03 17.74
N PRO A 322 -3.00 -3.69 16.52
CA PRO A 322 -4.03 -2.68 16.37
C PRO A 322 -5.38 -3.22 16.87
N ARG A 323 -6.28 -2.29 17.19
CA ARG A 323 -7.69 -2.58 17.49
C ARG A 323 -8.55 -2.10 16.32
N LEU A 324 -9.59 -2.84 15.98
CA LEU A 324 -10.62 -2.45 15.01
C LEU A 324 -12.00 -2.69 15.61
N ASP A 325 -12.89 -1.70 15.52
CA ASP A 325 -14.26 -1.79 16.00
C ASP A 325 -15.24 -1.12 15.04
N ALA A 326 -16.10 -1.90 14.38
CA ALA A 326 -17.08 -1.38 13.43
C ALA A 326 -18.01 -0.31 14.04
N TYR A 327 -18.23 -0.33 15.36
CA TYR A 327 -19.07 0.66 16.03
C TYR A 327 -18.44 2.07 16.06
N ASP A 328 -17.11 2.17 16.01
CA ASP A 328 -16.40 3.47 15.99
C ASP A 328 -16.69 4.24 14.69
N TYR A 329 -17.09 3.53 13.63
CA TYR A 329 -17.38 4.11 12.31
C TYR A 329 -18.88 4.30 12.04
N ARG A 330 -19.77 3.84 12.93
CA ARG A 330 -21.22 3.94 12.73
C ARG A 330 -21.68 5.38 12.52
N GLY A 331 -21.10 6.33 13.25
CA GLY A 331 -21.40 7.76 13.11
C GLY A 331 -20.86 8.40 11.82
N GLN A 332 -19.95 7.72 11.13
CA GLN A 332 -19.33 8.19 9.89
C GLN A 332 -20.00 7.61 8.62
N ALA A 333 -20.90 6.65 8.78
CA ALA A 333 -21.65 6.06 7.67
C ALA A 333 -22.74 7.00 7.14
N HIS A 334 -23.04 6.92 5.85
CA HIS A 334 -24.16 7.68 5.24
C HIS A 334 -25.47 6.93 5.34
N TYR A 335 -25.41 5.60 5.28
CA TYR A 335 -26.57 4.73 5.39
C TYR A 335 -26.30 3.70 6.48
N VAL A 336 -27.10 3.74 7.55
CA VAL A 336 -27.03 2.79 8.66
C VAL A 336 -28.26 1.89 8.63
N PHE A 337 -28.06 0.61 8.32
CA PHE A 337 -29.11 -0.39 8.18
C PHE A 337 -29.31 -1.13 9.51
N THR A 338 -30.56 -1.11 9.98
CA THR A 338 -31.02 -1.82 11.18
C THR A 338 -32.40 -2.43 10.89
N HIS A 339 -32.82 -3.40 11.69
CA HIS A 339 -34.23 -3.80 11.70
C HIS A 339 -35.00 -2.95 12.73
N ALA A 340 -36.24 -2.59 12.39
CA ALA A 340 -37.18 -2.01 13.32
C ALA A 340 -37.94 -3.11 14.08
N ALA A 341 -38.67 -2.73 15.13
CA ALA A 341 -39.42 -3.67 15.97
C ALA A 341 -40.53 -4.42 15.20
N ASP A 342 -41.03 -3.84 14.11
CA ASP A 342 -42.01 -4.45 13.20
C ASP A 342 -41.36 -5.41 12.18
N GLY A 343 -40.05 -5.66 12.28
CA GLY A 343 -39.29 -6.52 11.38
C GLY A 343 -38.85 -5.85 10.07
N GLY A 344 -39.40 -4.67 9.75
CA GLY A 344 -39.04 -3.90 8.56
C GLY A 344 -37.65 -3.30 8.63
N VAL A 345 -37.05 -3.05 7.46
CA VAL A 345 -35.72 -2.44 7.37
C VAL A 345 -35.83 -0.93 7.62
N ARG A 346 -35.05 -0.46 8.59
CA ARG A 346 -34.87 0.95 8.93
C ARG A 346 -33.48 1.39 8.50
N VAL A 347 -33.43 2.55 7.83
CA VAL A 347 -32.20 3.15 7.33
C VAL A 347 -32.07 4.54 7.92
N THR A 348 -31.01 4.80 8.69
CA THR A 348 -30.66 6.17 9.07
C THR A 348 -29.75 6.76 8.01
N VAL A 349 -30.18 7.87 7.41
CA VAL A 349 -29.46 8.60 6.38
C VAL A 349 -28.78 9.82 6.99
N ARG A 350 -27.53 10.09 6.61
CA ARG A 350 -26.86 11.37 6.90
C ARG A 350 -26.01 11.85 5.73
N LYS A 351 -26.02 13.16 5.50
CA LYS A 351 -25.14 13.89 4.58
C LYS A 351 -25.20 13.36 3.15
N ILE A 352 -26.38 12.99 2.67
CA ILE A 352 -26.58 12.59 1.28
C ILE A 352 -27.32 13.71 0.55
N HIS A 353 -26.73 14.21 -0.54
CA HIS A 353 -27.41 15.12 -1.42
C HIS A 353 -28.73 14.52 -1.91
N GLY A 354 -29.78 15.36 -2.02
CA GLY A 354 -31.10 14.90 -2.43
C GLY A 354 -31.90 14.13 -1.34
N LEU A 355 -31.31 13.84 -0.17
CA LEU A 355 -32.01 13.21 0.96
C LEU A 355 -31.76 13.96 2.27
N ALA A 356 -32.83 14.39 2.93
CA ALA A 356 -32.69 14.99 4.25
C ALA A 356 -32.23 13.94 5.28
N ASP A 357 -31.37 14.34 6.21
CA ASP A 357 -30.90 13.49 7.31
C ASP A 357 -32.07 12.91 8.12
N GLY A 358 -31.85 11.74 8.73
CA GLY A 358 -32.76 11.10 9.67
C GLY A 358 -33.19 9.69 9.29
N GLU A 359 -34.26 9.19 9.91
CA GLU A 359 -34.72 7.81 9.72
C GLU A 359 -35.66 7.66 8.51
N TYR A 360 -35.48 6.55 7.79
CA TYR A 360 -36.26 6.11 6.65
C TYR A 360 -36.59 4.61 6.80
N ARG A 361 -37.57 4.16 6.01
CA ARG A 361 -37.91 2.76 5.79
C ARG A 361 -37.55 2.37 4.36
N LEU A 362 -37.09 1.14 4.19
CA LEU A 362 -36.99 0.50 2.88
C LEU A 362 -38.36 -0.06 2.50
N GLY A 363 -38.84 0.26 1.30
CA GLY A 363 -40.14 -0.18 0.82
C GLY A 363 -40.23 -0.20 -0.71
N ARG A 364 -41.47 -0.36 -1.21
CA ARG A 364 -41.77 -0.32 -2.64
C ARG A 364 -42.24 1.05 -3.10
N ASP A 365 -41.90 1.45 -4.33
CA ASP A 365 -42.40 2.66 -4.97
C ASP A 365 -43.95 2.71 -4.94
N PRO A 366 -44.57 3.84 -4.60
CA PRO A 366 -46.04 3.96 -4.50
C PRO A 366 -46.77 3.64 -5.79
N ASP A 367 -46.21 4.05 -6.93
CA ASP A 367 -46.89 3.98 -8.22
C ASP A 367 -46.58 2.67 -8.95
N LYS A 368 -45.29 2.33 -9.04
CA LYS A 368 -44.79 1.18 -9.81
C LYS A 368 -44.73 -0.10 -8.99
N GLN A 369 -44.86 -0.01 -7.66
CA GLN A 369 -44.74 -1.14 -6.75
C GLN A 369 -43.40 -1.89 -6.89
N LEU A 370 -42.32 -1.18 -7.26
CA LEU A 370 -40.98 -1.73 -7.40
C LEU A 370 -40.19 -1.59 -6.09
N PRO A 371 -39.35 -2.58 -5.71
CA PRO A 371 -38.58 -2.54 -4.45
C PRO A 371 -37.41 -1.55 -4.49
N ASN A 372 -36.67 -1.46 -3.37
CA ASN A 372 -35.43 -0.69 -3.20
C ASN A 372 -35.57 0.84 -3.01
N TYR A 373 -36.73 1.31 -2.54
CA TYR A 373 -36.96 2.73 -2.31
C TYR A 373 -36.89 3.09 -0.82
N LEU A 374 -36.27 4.23 -0.50
CA LEU A 374 -36.36 4.86 0.81
C LEU A 374 -37.52 5.85 0.87
N CYS A 375 -38.26 5.81 1.97
CA CYS A 375 -39.33 6.74 2.30
C CYS A 375 -39.42 6.94 3.81
N ARG A 376 -40.08 8.02 4.25
CA ARG A 376 -40.24 8.29 5.70
C ARG A 376 -41.20 7.32 6.39
N ALA A 377 -42.15 6.77 5.65
CA ALA A 377 -43.13 5.82 6.16
C ALA A 377 -43.62 4.88 5.04
N THR A 378 -43.99 3.67 5.42
CA THR A 378 -44.67 2.69 4.56
C THR A 378 -46.11 2.49 5.02
N ASP A 379 -46.96 1.96 4.14
CA ASP A 379 -48.25 1.39 4.53
C ASP A 379 -48.11 -0.03 5.10
N ALA A 380 -49.25 -0.66 5.41
CA ALA A 380 -49.29 -2.03 5.96
C ALA A 380 -48.76 -3.10 4.99
N ASN A 381 -48.68 -2.79 3.69
CA ASN A 381 -48.18 -3.70 2.65
C ASN A 381 -46.70 -3.47 2.34
N GLY A 382 -46.03 -2.52 3.01
CA GLY A 382 -44.63 -2.16 2.74
C GLY A 382 -44.45 -1.24 1.53
N VAL A 383 -45.52 -0.58 1.07
CA VAL A 383 -45.46 0.43 0.01
C VAL A 383 -45.11 1.78 0.60
N CYS A 384 -44.16 2.48 0.00
CA CYS A 384 -43.72 3.78 0.43
C CYS A 384 -44.80 4.84 0.28
N ARG A 385 -44.92 5.71 1.29
CA ARG A 385 -45.60 6.99 1.16
C ARG A 385 -44.64 7.99 0.54
N ALA A 386 -45.08 8.68 -0.50
CA ALA A 386 -44.25 9.67 -1.21
C ALA A 386 -43.73 10.77 -0.26
N PRO A 387 -42.51 11.30 -0.49
CA PRO A 387 -41.59 10.94 -1.57
C PRO A 387 -40.87 9.61 -1.33
N ALA A 388 -40.65 8.86 -2.40
CA ALA A 388 -39.89 7.60 -2.41
C ALA A 388 -38.65 7.77 -3.29
N THR A 389 -37.48 7.35 -2.82
CA THR A 389 -36.20 7.54 -3.51
C THR A 389 -35.50 6.19 -3.71
N LEU A 390 -35.19 5.83 -4.96
CA LEU A 390 -34.48 4.61 -5.29
C LEU A 390 -33.03 4.67 -4.78
N ILE A 391 -32.58 3.66 -4.04
CA ILE A 391 -31.20 3.59 -3.50
C ILE A 391 -30.41 2.38 -3.98
N CYS A 392 -31.07 1.38 -4.58
CA CYS A 392 -30.41 0.21 -5.14
C CYS A 392 -31.03 -0.16 -6.48
N LYS A 393 -30.20 -0.55 -7.44
CA LYS A 393 -30.64 -1.09 -8.73
C LYS A 393 -30.48 -2.60 -8.69
N GLY A 394 -31.59 -3.35 -8.69
CA GLY A 394 -31.55 -4.80 -8.85
C GLY A 394 -31.15 -5.23 -10.27
N HIS A 395 -30.86 -6.52 -10.46
CA HIS A 395 -30.54 -7.12 -11.78
C HIS A 395 -31.66 -6.94 -12.82
N SER A 396 -32.90 -6.77 -12.35
CA SER A 396 -34.02 -6.20 -13.08
C SER A 396 -34.80 -5.24 -12.16
N PRO A 397 -35.68 -4.38 -12.68
CA PRO A 397 -36.45 -3.44 -11.86
C PRO A 397 -37.27 -4.10 -10.74
N GLN A 398 -37.67 -5.36 -10.92
CA GLN A 398 -38.48 -6.11 -9.96
C GLN A 398 -37.64 -6.81 -8.88
N ASN A 399 -36.31 -6.90 -9.05
CA ASN A 399 -35.44 -7.55 -8.08
C ASN A 399 -35.21 -6.64 -6.87
N ASP A 400 -35.58 -7.13 -5.70
CA ASP A 400 -35.21 -6.53 -4.42
C ASP A 400 -33.74 -6.88 -4.11
N CYS A 401 -32.92 -5.84 -3.99
CA CYS A 401 -31.50 -5.98 -3.67
C CYS A 401 -31.27 -6.57 -2.28
N PHE A 402 -32.23 -6.40 -1.37
CA PHE A 402 -32.15 -6.87 0.01
C PHE A 402 -32.91 -8.17 0.25
N ALA A 403 -33.37 -8.83 -0.82
CA ALA A 403 -34.10 -10.09 -0.74
C ALA A 403 -33.34 -11.14 0.09
N GLY A 404 -34.00 -11.68 1.11
CA GLY A 404 -33.43 -12.67 2.03
C GLY A 404 -32.78 -12.08 3.29
N SER A 405 -32.70 -10.75 3.41
CA SER A 405 -32.24 -10.10 4.66
C SER A 405 -33.22 -10.35 5.81
N ARG A 406 -32.68 -10.55 7.01
CA ARG A 406 -33.41 -10.79 8.27
C ARG A 406 -32.62 -10.21 9.45
N PRO A 407 -33.22 -10.02 10.64
CA PRO A 407 -32.52 -9.44 11.77
C PRO A 407 -31.15 -10.09 12.03
N GLY A 408 -30.08 -9.29 11.97
CA GLY A 408 -28.69 -9.73 12.16
C GLY A 408 -28.02 -10.37 10.94
N GLN A 409 -28.72 -10.52 9.80
CA GLN A 409 -28.18 -11.07 8.55
C GLN A 409 -28.67 -10.29 7.35
N TRP A 410 -27.76 -9.60 6.70
CA TRP A 410 -28.01 -8.75 5.55
C TRP A 410 -27.55 -9.43 4.28
N LYS A 411 -28.33 -9.27 3.22
CA LYS A 411 -27.93 -9.61 1.87
C LYS A 411 -28.07 -8.37 0.99
N LEU A 412 -27.07 -8.12 0.16
CA LEU A 412 -27.09 -7.08 -0.87
C LEU A 412 -26.70 -7.71 -2.20
N ASP A 413 -27.64 -7.82 -3.13
CA ASP A 413 -27.41 -8.42 -4.46
C ASP A 413 -28.16 -7.65 -5.54
N GLY A 414 -27.42 -6.91 -6.36
CA GLY A 414 -27.96 -6.06 -7.41
C GLY A 414 -26.88 -5.65 -8.43
N VAL A 415 -27.20 -4.69 -9.29
CA VAL A 415 -26.23 -4.13 -10.24
C VAL A 415 -25.33 -3.12 -9.53
N THR A 416 -25.92 -2.25 -8.71
CA THR A 416 -25.19 -1.21 -7.97
C THR A 416 -26.06 -0.57 -6.87
N PHE A 417 -25.45 0.24 -6.00
CA PHE A 417 -26.08 0.92 -4.88
C PHE A 417 -25.68 2.41 -4.86
N ALA A 418 -26.52 3.27 -4.25
CA ALA A 418 -26.22 4.69 -4.09
C ALA A 418 -24.86 4.90 -3.37
N PRO A 419 -23.96 5.75 -3.87
CA PRO A 419 -22.58 5.80 -3.39
C PRO A 419 -22.47 6.29 -1.94
N GLY A 420 -21.45 5.79 -1.24
CA GLY A 420 -21.15 6.21 0.13
C GLY A 420 -20.74 5.08 1.07
N VAL A 421 -20.63 5.41 2.36
CA VAL A 421 -20.30 4.47 3.44
C VAL A 421 -21.59 3.84 3.97
N LEU A 422 -21.66 2.51 3.92
CA LEU A 422 -22.80 1.71 4.35
C LEU A 422 -22.42 0.95 5.62
N TRP A 423 -23.25 1.02 6.65
CA TRP A 423 -23.06 0.32 7.91
C TRP A 423 -24.24 -0.62 8.19
N PHE A 424 -23.95 -1.88 8.50
CA PHE A 424 -24.93 -2.93 8.72
C PHE A 424 -24.85 -3.49 10.14
N ASP A 425 -26.00 -3.57 10.81
CA ASP A 425 -26.13 -4.21 12.12
C ASP A 425 -26.27 -5.74 11.97
N GLY A 426 -25.16 -6.46 11.94
CA GLY A 426 -25.10 -7.91 11.79
C GLY A 426 -24.10 -8.36 10.72
N ASP A 427 -24.26 -9.61 10.28
CA ASP A 427 -23.48 -10.18 9.19
C ASP A 427 -23.98 -9.64 7.83
N LEU A 428 -23.08 -9.47 6.87
CA LEU A 428 -23.39 -8.96 5.53
C LEU A 428 -22.87 -9.90 4.44
N GLU A 429 -23.75 -10.35 3.56
CA GLU A 429 -23.39 -10.95 2.27
C GLU A 429 -23.56 -9.92 1.16
N VAL A 430 -22.48 -9.61 0.44
CA VAL A 430 -22.52 -8.74 -0.75
C VAL A 430 -22.31 -9.58 -2.00
N GLY A 431 -23.38 -9.75 -2.77
CA GLY A 431 -23.41 -10.55 -3.98
C GLY A 431 -22.83 -9.87 -5.21
N ASN A 432 -23.34 -10.26 -6.37
CA ASN A 432 -22.94 -9.72 -7.66
C ASN A 432 -23.19 -8.21 -7.72
N GLY A 433 -22.44 -7.51 -8.57
CA GLY A 433 -22.63 -6.09 -8.85
C GLY A 433 -21.32 -5.31 -8.89
N THR A 434 -21.43 -4.03 -9.26
CA THR A 434 -20.36 -3.04 -9.18
C THR A 434 -20.77 -1.93 -8.23
N TYR A 435 -20.15 -1.92 -7.05
CA TYR A 435 -20.50 -1.02 -5.95
C TYR A 435 -19.43 0.05 -5.76
N HIS A 436 -19.84 1.29 -5.50
CA HIS A 436 -18.94 2.42 -5.19
C HIS A 436 -19.14 2.81 -3.73
N ASN A 437 -18.83 1.85 -2.85
CA ASN A 437 -19.26 1.85 -1.48
C ASN A 437 -18.16 1.31 -0.56
N THR A 438 -18.09 1.90 0.63
CA THR A 438 -17.43 1.29 1.79
C THR A 438 -18.45 0.47 2.53
N PHE A 439 -18.20 -0.83 2.71
CA PHE A 439 -19.08 -1.71 3.47
C PHE A 439 -18.54 -1.94 4.87
N ILE A 440 -19.36 -1.61 5.87
CA ILE A 440 -19.06 -1.82 7.29
C ILE A 440 -20.13 -2.73 7.88
N ALA A 441 -19.73 -3.77 8.60
CA ALA A 441 -20.65 -4.69 9.27
C ALA A 441 -20.21 -4.92 10.72
N SER A 442 -21.15 -4.88 11.68
CA SER A 442 -20.86 -5.24 13.07
C SER A 442 -20.59 -6.74 13.26
N GLY A 443 -21.05 -7.58 12.32
CA GLY A 443 -20.77 -9.01 12.21
C GLY A 443 -19.60 -9.33 11.27
N GLY A 444 -19.74 -10.40 10.48
CA GLY A 444 -18.83 -10.75 9.38
C GLY A 444 -19.28 -10.20 8.02
N ILE A 445 -18.38 -10.21 7.04
CA ILE A 445 -18.69 -9.89 5.64
C ILE A 445 -18.32 -11.08 4.75
N ALA A 446 -19.20 -11.45 3.83
CA ALA A 446 -18.90 -12.40 2.76
C ALA A 446 -19.22 -11.78 1.41
N THR A 447 -18.38 -12.00 0.40
CA THR A 447 -18.71 -11.68 -0.98
C THR A 447 -19.09 -12.93 -1.76
N SER A 448 -19.96 -12.81 -2.76
CA SER A 448 -20.36 -13.95 -3.61
C SER A 448 -20.49 -13.57 -5.08
N GLY A 449 -20.27 -14.56 -5.96
CA GLY A 449 -20.33 -14.38 -7.41
C GLY A 449 -19.25 -13.44 -7.99
N GLN A 450 -19.53 -12.81 -9.13
CA GLN A 450 -18.67 -11.81 -9.78
C GLN A 450 -18.78 -10.44 -9.09
N HIS A 451 -18.42 -10.40 -7.81
CA HIS A 451 -18.48 -9.20 -6.99
C HIS A 451 -17.38 -8.20 -7.37
N VAL A 452 -17.76 -6.93 -7.56
CA VAL A 452 -16.83 -5.82 -7.70
C VAL A 452 -17.22 -4.68 -6.76
N SER A 453 -16.28 -4.22 -5.92
CA SER A 453 -16.51 -3.06 -5.06
C SER A 453 -15.32 -2.11 -5.04
N TYR A 454 -15.62 -0.82 -5.06
CA TYR A 454 -14.68 0.28 -4.91
C TYR A 454 -14.99 1.03 -3.62
N ALA A 455 -14.02 1.10 -2.72
CA ALA A 455 -14.06 2.00 -1.57
C ALA A 455 -14.32 3.43 -2.03
N VAL A 456 -14.97 4.24 -1.19
CA VAL A 456 -15.35 5.63 -1.53
C VAL A 456 -14.14 6.44 -2.00
N ASN A 457 -13.00 6.33 -1.32
CA ASN A 457 -11.77 7.05 -1.68
C ASN A 457 -11.08 6.50 -2.93
N TYR A 458 -11.25 5.21 -3.22
CA TYR A 458 -10.72 4.60 -4.45
C TYR A 458 -11.54 5.03 -5.67
N ALA A 459 -12.87 5.02 -5.54
CA ALA A 459 -13.80 5.45 -6.57
C ALA A 459 -13.69 6.96 -6.90
N GLY A 460 -13.38 7.77 -5.88
CA GLY A 460 -13.12 9.20 -6.02
C GLY A 460 -14.29 9.97 -6.65
N ALA A 461 -13.99 11.09 -7.29
CA ALA A 461 -15.01 11.99 -7.84
C ALA A 461 -15.93 11.31 -8.86
N VAL A 462 -15.38 10.45 -9.72
CA VAL A 462 -16.13 9.81 -10.81
C VAL A 462 -17.15 8.81 -10.28
N GLY A 463 -16.74 7.92 -9.38
CA GLY A 463 -17.63 6.88 -8.86
C GLY A 463 -18.54 7.35 -7.72
N VAL A 464 -18.20 8.45 -7.03
CA VAL A 464 -18.94 8.95 -5.86
C VAL A 464 -19.72 10.22 -6.15
N CYS A 465 -19.05 11.30 -6.59
CA CYS A 465 -19.69 12.61 -6.76
C CYS A 465 -20.44 12.76 -8.08
N ALA A 466 -19.92 12.17 -9.16
CA ALA A 466 -20.48 12.21 -10.52
C ALA A 466 -21.04 10.85 -10.95
N ASN A 467 -21.53 10.07 -9.98
CA ASN A 467 -22.03 8.72 -10.22
C ASN A 467 -23.23 8.74 -11.19
N ALA A 468 -23.08 8.13 -12.36
CA ALA A 468 -24.10 8.16 -13.41
C ALA A 468 -25.37 7.37 -13.04
N ASP A 469 -25.25 6.36 -12.17
CA ASP A 469 -26.39 5.55 -11.75
C ASP A 469 -27.30 6.28 -10.76
N PHE A 470 -26.72 7.14 -9.92
CA PHE A 470 -27.40 7.92 -8.90
C PHE A 470 -26.92 9.38 -8.90
N PRO A 471 -27.22 10.17 -9.96
CA PRO A 471 -26.66 11.51 -10.13
C PRO A 471 -27.08 12.52 -9.05
N ASN A 472 -28.18 12.23 -8.35
CA ASN A 472 -28.73 13.08 -7.29
C ASN A 472 -28.47 12.55 -5.88
N LEU A 473 -27.75 11.43 -5.72
CA LEU A 473 -27.44 10.85 -4.41
C LEU A 473 -25.93 10.69 -4.29
N TYR A 474 -25.29 11.62 -3.61
CA TYR A 474 -23.86 11.57 -3.31
C TYR A 474 -23.61 12.11 -1.90
N PRO A 475 -22.54 11.70 -1.22
CA PRO A 475 -22.23 12.22 0.12
C PRO A 475 -21.72 13.66 0.09
N ASP A 476 -22.43 14.58 0.72
CA ASP A 476 -22.08 16.01 0.79
C ASP A 476 -20.79 16.27 1.60
N ASP A 477 -20.44 15.37 2.53
CA ASP A 477 -19.21 15.48 3.34
C ASP A 477 -17.96 14.88 2.64
N ASP A 478 -18.15 14.09 1.58
CA ASP A 478 -17.07 13.62 0.70
C ASP A 478 -16.97 14.43 -0.61
N CYS A 479 -18.08 15.06 -1.05
CA CYS A 479 -18.20 15.83 -2.29
C CYS A 479 -18.53 17.30 -2.01
N GLN A 480 -17.58 18.21 -2.22
CA GLN A 480 -17.77 19.64 -1.99
C GLN A 480 -17.55 20.44 -3.28
N GLY A 481 -18.60 21.10 -3.78
CA GLY A 481 -18.53 21.92 -4.99
C GLY A 481 -18.12 21.14 -6.26
N GLY A 482 -18.46 19.86 -6.33
CA GLY A 482 -18.08 18.95 -7.42
C GLY A 482 -16.69 18.32 -7.29
N ALA A 483 -15.89 18.71 -6.29
CA ALA A 483 -14.60 18.08 -5.99
C ALA A 483 -14.74 16.98 -4.92
N PHE A 484 -13.97 15.91 -5.09
CA PHE A 484 -13.87 14.83 -4.10
C PHE A 484 -12.79 15.15 -3.06
N LYS A 485 -13.16 15.07 -1.79
CA LYS A 485 -12.25 15.27 -0.65
C LYS A 485 -11.91 13.94 0.04
N GLY A 486 -12.90 13.06 0.18
CA GLY A 486 -12.77 11.80 0.89
C GLY A 486 -12.52 11.95 2.40
N ARG A 487 -12.67 10.84 3.12
CA ARG A 487 -12.41 10.70 4.56
C ARG A 487 -11.70 9.38 4.83
N PRO A 488 -10.93 9.22 5.91
CA PRO A 488 -10.18 7.99 6.18
C PRO A 488 -11.02 6.70 6.15
N VAL A 489 -12.26 6.73 6.68
CA VAL A 489 -13.19 5.58 6.61
C VAL A 489 -13.47 5.14 5.16
N GLY A 490 -13.44 6.08 4.21
CA GLY A 490 -13.63 5.83 2.79
C GLY A 490 -12.49 5.06 2.13
N ASN A 491 -11.36 4.82 2.82
CA ASN A 491 -10.32 3.91 2.34
C ASN A 491 -10.73 2.44 2.49
N ALA A 492 -11.62 2.10 3.42
CA ALA A 492 -12.12 0.74 3.53
C ALA A 492 -13.03 0.42 2.35
N VAL A 493 -12.78 -0.72 1.69
CA VAL A 493 -13.80 -1.35 0.85
C VAL A 493 -14.67 -2.28 1.70
N LEU A 494 -14.05 -3.04 2.61
CA LEU A 494 -14.72 -3.94 3.56
C LEU A 494 -14.14 -3.76 4.97
N LEU A 495 -15.01 -3.56 5.97
CA LEU A 495 -14.67 -3.46 7.39
C LEU A 495 -15.63 -4.30 8.22
N ALA A 496 -15.12 -5.28 8.97
CA ALA A 496 -15.98 -6.21 9.71
C ALA A 496 -15.61 -6.31 11.20
N GLY A 497 -16.64 -6.48 12.03
CA GLY A 497 -16.57 -6.91 13.42
C GLY A 497 -16.46 -5.77 14.42
N GLY A 498 -16.99 -6.00 15.63
CA GLY A 498 -17.01 -4.97 16.67
C GLY A 498 -17.17 -5.53 18.07
N TYR A 499 -16.99 -4.67 19.06
CA TYR A 499 -17.13 -5.04 20.47
C TYR A 499 -18.58 -4.86 20.92
N VAL A 500 -19.19 -5.94 21.41
CA VAL A 500 -20.51 -5.93 22.04
C VAL A 500 -20.36 -6.36 23.50
N ASN A 501 -20.69 -5.46 24.43
CA ASN A 501 -20.53 -5.69 25.87
C ASN A 501 -19.10 -6.11 26.26
N GLY A 502 -18.10 -5.45 25.67
CA GLY A 502 -16.68 -5.71 25.93
C GLY A 502 -16.12 -6.99 25.29
N ARG A 503 -16.94 -7.77 24.57
CA ARG A 503 -16.49 -8.96 23.84
C ARG A 503 -16.52 -8.71 22.33
N PHE A 504 -15.41 -9.00 21.66
CA PHE A 504 -15.36 -8.92 20.20
C PHE A 504 -16.25 -10.00 19.57
N ARG A 505 -17.03 -9.63 18.55
CA ARG A 505 -17.90 -10.53 17.77
C ARG A 505 -17.79 -10.25 16.28
N GLY A 506 -18.04 -11.27 15.46
CA GLY A 506 -17.96 -11.16 14.00
C GLY A 506 -16.53 -10.96 13.52
N GLY A 507 -16.36 -10.11 12.51
CA GLY A 507 -15.04 -9.67 12.02
C GLY A 507 -14.39 -10.58 11.00
N ASP A 508 -15.01 -11.71 10.67
CA ASP A 508 -14.58 -12.54 9.56
C ASP A 508 -14.92 -11.86 8.24
N ILE A 509 -13.95 -11.77 7.33
CA ILE A 509 -14.16 -11.37 5.94
C ILE A 509 -13.88 -12.58 5.05
N THR A 510 -14.83 -12.97 4.22
CA THR A 510 -14.67 -14.03 3.23
C THR A 510 -14.82 -13.45 1.83
N LEU A 511 -13.74 -13.46 1.06
CA LEU A 511 -13.76 -13.12 -0.35
C LEU A 511 -14.13 -14.35 -1.17
N GLY A 512 -15.35 -14.36 -1.70
CA GLY A 512 -15.87 -15.43 -2.56
C GLY A 512 -15.19 -15.46 -3.94
N SER A 513 -15.50 -16.51 -4.71
CA SER A 513 -14.88 -16.76 -6.01
C SER A 513 -15.13 -15.64 -7.02
N SER A 514 -14.07 -15.13 -7.65
CA SER A 514 -14.10 -14.04 -8.66
C SER A 514 -14.37 -12.64 -8.10
N SER A 515 -14.10 -12.40 -6.81
CA SER A 515 -14.26 -11.08 -6.19
C SER A 515 -13.09 -10.15 -6.52
N ARG A 516 -13.38 -8.92 -6.94
CA ARG A 516 -12.40 -7.85 -7.10
C ARG A 516 -12.77 -6.67 -6.21
N VAL A 517 -11.92 -6.34 -5.26
CA VAL A 517 -12.16 -5.26 -4.31
C VAL A 517 -11.07 -4.20 -4.44
N PHE A 518 -11.46 -2.94 -4.48
CA PHE A 518 -10.57 -1.80 -4.67
C PHE A 518 -10.65 -0.89 -3.45
N GLY A 519 -9.62 -0.92 -2.62
CA GLY A 519 -9.61 -0.32 -1.29
C GLY A 519 -9.09 -1.29 -0.23
N ASN A 520 -9.04 -0.82 1.01
CA ASN A 520 -8.52 -1.59 2.13
C ASN A 520 -9.52 -2.64 2.64
N VAL A 521 -9.02 -3.83 2.93
CA VAL A 521 -9.78 -4.90 3.59
C VAL A 521 -9.37 -4.96 5.06
N TRP A 522 -10.29 -4.59 5.95
CA TRP A 522 -10.06 -4.55 7.40
C TRP A 522 -10.95 -5.58 8.12
N ALA A 523 -10.40 -6.79 8.30
CA ALA A 523 -11.04 -7.85 9.04
C ALA A 523 -10.68 -7.74 10.53
N GLY A 524 -11.67 -7.46 11.38
CA GLY A 524 -11.44 -7.44 12.83
C GLY A 524 -11.14 -8.83 13.41
N ASN A 525 -11.44 -9.91 12.67
CA ASN A 525 -11.08 -11.29 13.01
C ASN A 525 -10.26 -11.95 11.90
N GLN A 526 -10.81 -12.90 11.14
CA GLN A 526 -10.05 -13.64 10.11
C GLN A 526 -10.40 -13.22 8.68
N LEU A 527 -9.42 -13.33 7.77
CA LEU A 527 -9.64 -13.18 6.32
C LEU A 527 -9.55 -14.54 5.62
N PHE A 528 -10.54 -14.84 4.78
CA PHE A 528 -10.63 -16.04 3.95
C PHE A 528 -10.71 -15.65 2.47
N SER A 529 -10.03 -16.41 1.62
CA SER A 529 -10.26 -16.43 0.18
C SER A 529 -10.35 -17.87 -0.32
N SER A 530 -11.33 -18.15 -1.18
CA SER A 530 -11.66 -19.51 -1.64
C SER A 530 -11.76 -19.67 -3.16
N GLY A 531 -11.49 -18.61 -3.94
CA GLY A 531 -11.46 -18.64 -5.40
C GLY A 531 -10.46 -17.65 -5.97
N SER A 532 -10.64 -17.23 -7.23
CA SER A 532 -9.83 -16.14 -7.82
C SER A 532 -10.26 -14.80 -7.23
N THR A 533 -9.41 -14.16 -6.45
CA THR A 533 -9.71 -12.89 -5.78
C THR A 533 -8.63 -11.87 -6.06
N THR A 534 -9.01 -10.60 -6.19
CA THR A 534 -8.08 -9.50 -6.38
C THR A 534 -8.39 -8.38 -5.40
N ILE A 535 -7.37 -7.93 -4.66
CA ILE A 535 -7.44 -6.81 -3.73
C ILE A 535 -6.51 -5.72 -4.26
N HIS A 536 -7.08 -4.56 -4.60
CA HIS A 536 -6.33 -3.35 -4.93
C HIS A 536 -6.28 -2.42 -3.72
N GLY A 537 -5.48 -2.78 -2.73
CA GLY A 537 -5.38 -2.05 -1.46
C GLY A 537 -4.69 -2.86 -0.38
N TYR A 538 -4.63 -2.31 0.83
CA TYR A 538 -3.95 -2.93 1.95
C TYR A 538 -4.88 -3.89 2.70
N VAL A 539 -4.28 -4.85 3.39
CA VAL A 539 -5.00 -5.87 4.15
C VAL A 539 -4.61 -5.82 5.63
N SER A 540 -5.62 -5.77 6.48
CA SER A 540 -5.47 -5.93 7.94
C SER A 540 -6.41 -7.02 8.44
N ALA A 541 -5.89 -8.02 9.12
CA ALA A 541 -6.69 -9.08 9.76
C ALA A 541 -6.20 -9.31 11.20
N LEU A 542 -7.06 -9.13 12.19
CA LEU A 542 -6.62 -8.87 13.58
C LEU A 542 -6.89 -9.98 14.60
N ALA A 543 -7.64 -11.02 14.25
CA ALA A 543 -8.02 -12.14 15.12
C ALA A 543 -8.53 -11.72 16.52
N GLN A 544 -9.29 -10.62 16.63
CA GLN A 544 -9.71 -10.04 17.93
C GLN A 544 -10.75 -10.88 18.68
N ALA A 545 -11.40 -11.86 18.03
CA ALA A 545 -12.42 -12.71 18.66
C ALA A 545 -11.87 -13.67 19.73
N GLY A 546 -10.54 -13.73 19.91
CA GLY A 546 -9.92 -14.46 21.00
C GLY A 546 -9.94 -15.97 20.78
N ALA A 547 -9.07 -16.43 19.88
CA ALA A 547 -8.49 -17.77 19.88
C ALA A 547 -7.29 -17.72 18.92
N GLN A 548 -6.18 -17.15 19.38
CA GLN A 548 -4.93 -17.20 18.62
C GLN A 548 -4.60 -18.67 18.35
N GLY A 549 -4.78 -19.12 17.10
CA GLY A 549 -4.43 -20.46 16.66
C GLY A 549 -5.55 -21.49 16.45
N SER A 550 -6.83 -21.19 16.70
CA SER A 550 -7.91 -22.19 16.43
C SER A 550 -8.33 -22.26 14.96
N ARG A 551 -8.31 -21.12 14.25
CA ARG A 551 -8.53 -21.07 12.79
C ARG A 551 -7.57 -20.04 12.17
N PRO A 552 -6.67 -20.45 11.28
CA PRO A 552 -5.78 -19.51 10.59
C PRO A 552 -6.57 -18.63 9.61
N HIS A 553 -6.00 -17.49 9.23
CA HIS A 553 -6.34 -16.86 7.96
C HIS A 553 -6.04 -17.86 6.85
N GLN A 554 -6.98 -18.11 5.95
CA GLN A 554 -6.79 -19.08 4.88
C GLN A 554 -6.96 -18.39 3.54
N TRP A 555 -5.86 -18.27 2.81
CA TRP A 555 -5.89 -17.79 1.44
C TRP A 555 -5.66 -18.98 0.52
N SER A 556 -6.76 -19.53 0.04
CA SER A 556 -6.80 -20.70 -0.82
C SER A 556 -7.12 -20.31 -2.26
N ALA A 557 -6.92 -21.23 -3.21
CA ALA A 557 -7.09 -21.00 -4.65
C ALA A 557 -6.17 -19.91 -5.22
N SER A 558 -6.67 -18.75 -5.71
CA SER A 558 -5.82 -17.72 -6.33
C SER A 558 -6.13 -16.35 -5.75
N THR A 559 -5.18 -15.75 -5.03
CA THR A 559 -5.37 -14.42 -4.42
C THR A 559 -4.30 -13.48 -4.94
N THR A 560 -4.70 -12.35 -5.52
CA THR A 560 -3.79 -11.31 -5.98
C THR A 560 -3.99 -10.06 -5.12
N ILE A 561 -2.90 -9.53 -4.57
CA ILE A 561 -2.87 -8.23 -3.91
C ILE A 561 -2.06 -7.30 -4.82
N ASP A 562 -2.71 -6.35 -5.48
CA ASP A 562 -2.09 -5.45 -6.45
C ASP A 562 -2.04 -4.02 -5.91
N LEU A 563 -0.84 -3.58 -5.58
CA LEU A 563 -0.53 -2.29 -4.98
C LEU A 563 -0.06 -1.26 -6.01
N ARG A 564 -0.14 -1.57 -7.31
CA ARG A 564 0.25 -0.63 -8.39
C ARG A 564 -0.92 0.27 -8.76
N GLY A 565 -0.58 1.45 -9.29
CA GLY A 565 -1.55 2.34 -9.93
C GLY A 565 -2.68 2.81 -9.01
N LEU A 566 -2.43 2.88 -7.70
CA LEU A 566 -3.41 3.36 -6.73
C LEU A 566 -3.76 4.83 -7.03
N PRO A 567 -5.05 5.21 -7.02
CA PRO A 567 -5.47 6.57 -7.35
C PRO A 567 -5.08 7.56 -6.25
N ASP A 568 -4.78 8.82 -6.61
CA ASP A 568 -4.36 9.87 -5.66
C ASP A 568 -5.37 10.16 -4.54
N SER A 569 -6.66 9.89 -4.79
CA SER A 569 -7.73 10.03 -3.80
C SER A 569 -7.74 8.93 -2.74
N PHE A 570 -7.01 7.84 -2.96
CA PHE A 570 -6.91 6.69 -2.06
C PHE A 570 -5.56 6.69 -1.34
N ARG A 571 -5.62 6.79 -0.01
CA ARG A 571 -4.44 6.83 0.85
C ARG A 571 -4.45 5.63 1.79
N PRO A 572 -3.94 4.46 1.34
CA PRO A 572 -4.09 3.21 2.07
C PRO A 572 -3.43 3.21 3.45
N ASP A 573 -2.38 4.03 3.64
CA ASP A 573 -1.61 4.15 4.88
C ASP A 573 -2.32 4.97 5.97
N GLU A 574 -3.39 5.71 5.64
CA GLU A 574 -4.12 6.50 6.63
C GLU A 574 -5.08 5.56 7.38
N PRO A 575 -4.78 5.20 8.65
CA PRO A 575 -5.70 4.39 9.43
C PRO A 575 -7.00 5.19 9.65
N PRO A 576 -8.12 4.49 9.81
CA PRO A 576 -9.43 5.14 9.91
C PRO A 576 -9.58 6.06 11.14
N ASP A 577 -8.69 5.94 12.13
CA ASP A 577 -8.71 6.72 13.37
C ASP A 577 -7.81 7.97 13.36
N GLY A 578 -7.17 8.31 12.23
CA GLY A 578 -6.47 9.59 12.05
C GLY A 578 -5.29 9.89 12.99
N GLY A 579 -4.80 8.91 13.75
CA GLY A 579 -3.73 9.05 14.73
C GLY A 579 -2.31 9.14 14.14
N GLY A 580 -2.06 10.07 13.23
CA GLY A 580 -0.72 10.39 12.72
C GLY A 580 -0.17 11.64 13.41
N GLN A 581 0.59 11.46 14.50
CA GLN A 581 1.28 12.56 15.17
C GLN A 581 2.40 13.08 14.26
N GLY A 582 2.30 14.35 13.84
CA GLY A 582 3.18 14.98 12.87
C GLY A 582 4.65 14.95 13.27
N GLY A 583 5.44 14.13 12.56
CA GLY A 583 6.89 14.13 12.58
C GLY A 583 7.43 14.82 11.32
N GLY A 584 8.25 15.86 11.50
CA GLY A 584 8.80 16.72 10.45
C GLY A 584 9.21 15.98 9.18
N GLY A 585 8.34 16.05 8.19
CA GLY A 585 8.40 15.29 6.95
C GLY A 585 9.36 15.81 5.90
N ARG A 586 9.95 14.91 5.10
CA ARG A 586 10.59 15.25 3.83
C ARG A 586 9.53 15.82 2.86
N LEU A 587 9.94 16.68 1.94
CA LEU A 587 9.03 17.34 1.01
C LEU A 587 9.19 16.74 -0.40
N LYS A 588 8.14 16.11 -0.94
CA LYS A 588 8.12 15.61 -2.33
C LYS A 588 7.55 16.69 -3.24
N ALA A 589 8.30 17.08 -4.25
CA ALA A 589 7.86 18.10 -5.19
C ALA A 589 6.74 17.57 -6.12
N LEU A 590 5.66 18.32 -6.28
CA LEU A 590 4.56 17.95 -7.16
C LEU A 590 4.94 18.12 -8.64
N PRO A 591 4.70 17.12 -9.50
CA PRO A 591 4.78 17.29 -10.96
C PRO A 591 3.84 18.42 -11.40
N TYR A 592 4.27 19.25 -12.36
CA TYR A 592 3.47 20.30 -13.03
C TYR A 592 2.99 21.49 -12.16
N SER A 593 3.59 21.74 -10.99
CA SER A 593 3.26 22.92 -10.16
C SER A 593 4.02 24.21 -10.53
N TRP A 594 4.69 24.24 -11.68
CA TRP A 594 5.45 25.40 -12.15
C TRP A 594 4.49 26.45 -12.74
N MET A 595 4.46 27.62 -12.11
CA MET A 595 3.79 28.81 -12.63
C MET A 595 4.75 29.99 -12.53
N ASP A 596 4.90 30.70 -13.65
CA ASP A 596 5.51 32.03 -13.71
C ASP A 596 4.43 33.09 -13.47
N THR A 597 4.70 34.09 -12.63
CA THR A 597 3.78 35.21 -12.34
C THR A 597 4.51 36.53 -12.29
#